data_AF-A0A8T5R1W5-F1
#
_entry.id   AF-A0A8T5R1W5-F1
#
_cell.length_a   1.000
_cell.length_b   1.000
_cell.length_c   1.000
_cell.angle_alpha   90.00
_cell.angle_beta   90.00
_cell.angle_gamma   90.00
#
_symmetry.space_group_name_H-M   'P 1'
#
loop_
_entity.id
_entity.type
_entity.pdbx_description
1 polymer ?
#
loop_
_entity_poly.entity_id
_entity_poly.type
_entity_poly.pdbx_seq_one_letter_code
_entity_poly.pdbx_strand_id
1 'polypeptide(L)'
;MARTATSTTDWDKVIGIISIILGVLVLIGELSFTGIVPFIGILLIVLGILMFVNIVRGSNLVAAGFVVLGILLAVNFLNIPGTLARVLDLVVGVALIVYGIFVLK
;
A
#
# COMPACT_ATOMS: atom_id res chain seq x y z
N MET A 1 -8.66 38.62 -1.69
CA MET A 1 -9.14 37.23 -1.78
C MET A 1 -7.92 36.31 -1.60
N ALA A 2 -7.69 35.83 -0.38
CA ALA A 2 -6.57 34.97 -0.06
C ALA A 2 -6.85 33.56 -0.60
N ARG A 3 -5.99 33.08 -1.49
CA ARG A 3 -6.10 31.76 -2.12
C ARG A 3 -5.67 30.72 -1.07
N THR A 4 -6.63 29.93 -0.61
CA THR A 4 -6.48 28.83 0.34
C THR A 4 -5.47 27.80 -0.20
N ALA A 5 -4.26 27.79 0.36
CA ALA A 5 -3.19 26.85 0.02
C ALA A 5 -3.29 25.57 0.87
N THR A 6 -4.44 24.91 0.88
CA THR A 6 -4.75 23.77 1.78
C THR A 6 -5.23 22.54 1.00
N SER A 7 -4.57 22.12 -0.08
CA SER A 7 -5.17 21.03 -0.88
C SER A 7 -4.28 19.90 -1.37
N THR A 8 -2.97 19.89 -1.08
CA THR A 8 -2.11 18.76 -1.49
C THR A 8 -1.33 18.16 -0.32
N THR A 9 -0.73 19.02 0.52
CA THR A 9 0.10 18.59 1.66
C THR A 9 -0.66 17.83 2.74
N ASP A 10 -1.96 18.10 2.92
CA ASP A 10 -2.78 17.43 3.93
C ASP A 10 -3.23 16.03 3.46
N TRP A 11 -3.51 15.87 2.16
CA TRP A 11 -3.87 14.58 1.57
C TRP A 11 -2.67 13.63 1.51
N ASP A 12 -1.47 14.14 1.23
CA ASP A 12 -0.24 13.36 1.28
C ASP A 12 -0.04 12.76 2.69
N LYS A 13 -0.27 13.55 3.76
CA LYS A 13 -0.19 13.05 5.14
C LYS A 13 -1.23 11.97 5.46
N VAL A 14 -2.47 12.16 5.00
CA VAL A 14 -3.53 11.16 5.19
C VAL A 14 -3.17 9.84 4.51
N ILE A 15 -2.64 9.90 3.28
CA ILE A 15 -2.19 8.72 2.52
C ILE A 15 -1.02 8.04 3.25
N GLY A 16 -0.06 8.82 3.77
CA GLY A 16 1.07 8.29 4.52
C GLY A 16 0.65 7.56 5.79
N ILE A 17 -0.25 8.15 6.58
CA ILE A 17 -0.77 7.54 7.82
C ILE A 17 -1.56 6.26 7.51
N ILE A 18 -2.45 6.29 6.50
CA ILE A 18 -3.22 5.11 6.08
C ILE A 18 -2.29 3.99 5.63
N SER A 19 -1.21 4.32 4.90
CA SER A 19 -0.21 3.34 4.46
C SER A 19 0.49 2.68 5.64
N ILE A 20 0.85 3.44 6.68
CA ILE A 20 1.44 2.89 7.92
C ILE A 20 0.45 1.98 8.63
N ILE A 21 -0.81 2.41 8.81
CA ILE A 21 -1.84 1.62 9.50
C ILE A 21 -2.08 0.30 8.76
N LEU A 22 -2.22 0.35 7.43
CA LEU A 22 -2.37 -0.85 6.60
C LEU A 22 -1.16 -1.76 6.71
N GLY A 23 0.06 -1.20 6.66
CA GLY A 23 1.27 -2.00 6.79
C GLY A 23 1.39 -2.69 8.15
N VAL A 24 1.01 -2.01 9.24
CA VAL A 24 0.96 -2.60 10.59
C VAL A 24 -0.09 -3.70 10.67
N LEU A 25 -1.30 -3.48 10.14
CA LEU A 25 -2.35 -4.51 10.10
C LEU A 25 -1.90 -5.76 9.33
N VAL A 26 -1.14 -5.58 8.25
CA VAL A 26 -0.60 -6.70 7.46
C VAL A 26 0.43 -7.47 8.29
N LEU A 27 1.29 -6.78 9.04
CA LEU A 27 2.30 -7.40 9.90
C LEU A 27 1.73 -8.17 11.09
N ILE A 28 0.64 -7.70 11.68
CA ILE A 28 0.00 -8.37 12.82
C ILE A 28 -0.71 -9.66 12.35
N GLY A 29 -0.89 -9.86 11.04
CA GLY A 29 -1.49 -11.07 10.48
C GLY A 29 -3.00 -11.16 10.70
N GLU A 30 -3.64 -10.09 11.21
CA GLU A 30 -5.10 -10.00 11.34
C GLU A 30 -5.81 -10.09 9.98
N LEU A 31 -5.10 -9.70 8.91
CA LEU A 31 -5.65 -9.68 7.55
C LEU A 31 -5.64 -11.06 6.89
N SER A 32 -4.68 -11.92 7.24
CA SER A 32 -4.53 -13.28 6.70
C SER A 32 -5.68 -14.21 7.13
N PHE A 33 -6.33 -13.91 8.26
CA PHE A 33 -7.47 -14.69 8.77
C PHE A 33 -8.84 -14.24 8.26
N THR A 34 -8.96 -13.01 7.75
CA THR A 34 -10.25 -12.38 7.45
C THR A 34 -10.60 -12.35 5.96
N GLY A 35 -9.72 -12.85 5.08
CA GLY A 35 -9.92 -12.76 3.63
C GLY A 35 -9.79 -11.34 3.08
N ILE A 36 -9.20 -10.42 3.87
CA ILE A 36 -9.01 -9.01 3.49
C ILE A 36 -7.69 -8.81 2.71
N VAL A 37 -6.75 -9.76 2.81
CA VAL A 37 -5.50 -9.80 2.02
C VAL A 37 -5.69 -9.49 0.53
N PRO A 38 -6.61 -10.13 -0.21
CA PRO A 38 -6.84 -9.83 -1.62
C PRO A 38 -7.38 -8.42 -1.86
N PHE A 39 -8.19 -7.87 -0.95
CA PHE A 39 -8.68 -6.49 -1.04
C PHE A 39 -7.54 -5.48 -0.88
N ILE A 40 -6.57 -5.76 0.00
CA ILE A 40 -5.37 -4.93 0.14
C ILE A 40 -4.46 -5.08 -1.08
N GLY A 41 -4.32 -6.28 -1.63
CA GLY A 41 -3.64 -6.49 -2.90
C GLY A 41 -4.22 -5.61 -4.00
N ILE A 42 -5.55 -5.61 -4.16
CA ILE A 42 -6.25 -4.75 -5.12
C ILE A 42 -6.03 -3.27 -4.81
N LEU A 43 -6.09 -2.86 -3.54
CA LEU A 43 -5.86 -1.48 -3.13
C LEU A 43 -4.45 -0.99 -3.52
N LEU A 44 -3.43 -1.84 -3.36
CA LEU A 44 -2.05 -1.53 -3.75
C LEU A 44 -1.90 -1.43 -5.27
N ILE A 45 -2.58 -2.29 -6.04
CA ILE A 45 -2.63 -2.18 -7.50
C ILE A 45 -3.23 -0.84 -7.89
N VAL A 46 -4.37 -0.46 -7.30
CA VAL A 46 -5.02 0.82 -7.58
C VAL A 46 -4.11 2.00 -7.23
N LEU A 47 -3.49 2.00 -6.05
CA LEU A 47 -2.53 3.02 -5.63
C LEU A 47 -1.34 3.13 -6.59
N GLY A 48 -0.76 2.00 -6.98
CA GLY A 48 0.34 1.98 -7.94
C GLY A 48 -0.08 2.50 -9.32
N ILE A 49 -1.27 2.14 -9.82
CA ILE A 49 -1.80 2.69 -11.07
C ILE A 49 -2.01 4.20 -10.95
N LEU A 50 -2.58 4.68 -9.84
CA LEU A 50 -2.79 6.11 -9.59
C LEU A 50 -1.47 6.90 -9.55
N MET A 51 -0.39 6.28 -9.09
CA MET A 51 0.96 6.89 -9.17
C MET A 51 1.50 6.89 -10.61
N PHE A 52 1.27 5.84 -11.40
CA PHE A 52 1.66 5.82 -12.81
C PHE A 52 0.98 6.93 -13.62
N VAL A 53 -0.30 7.20 -13.35
CA VAL A 53 -1.04 8.29 -14.00
C VAL A 53 -0.79 9.66 -13.34
N ASN A 54 0.18 9.76 -12.43
CA ASN A 54 0.56 10.99 -11.70
C ASN A 54 -0.60 11.65 -10.92
N ILE A 55 -1.63 10.88 -10.55
CA ILE A 55 -2.72 11.35 -9.67
C ILE A 55 -2.24 11.40 -8.22
N VAL A 56 -1.43 10.43 -7.82
CA VAL A 56 -0.78 10.39 -6.50
C VAL A 56 0.71 10.67 -6.69
N ARG A 57 1.27 11.51 -5.82
CA ARG A 57 2.71 11.79 -5.81
C ARG A 57 3.48 10.51 -5.48
N GLY A 58 4.37 10.11 -6.39
CA GLY A 58 5.21 8.93 -6.22
C GLY A 58 6.20 8.79 -7.37
N SER A 59 7.25 8.01 -7.16
CA SER A 59 8.15 7.62 -8.26
C SER A 59 7.51 6.47 -9.05
N ASN A 60 7.70 6.45 -10.37
CA ASN A 60 7.28 5.33 -11.21
C ASN A 60 7.87 3.98 -10.74
N LEU A 61 9.02 4.01 -10.07
CA LEU A 61 9.61 2.81 -9.46
C LEU A 61 8.80 2.31 -8.26
N VAL A 62 8.29 3.24 -7.45
CA VAL A 62 7.44 2.93 -6.28
C VAL A 62 6.06 2.47 -6.75
N ALA A 63 5.52 3.12 -7.79
CA ALA A 63 4.29 2.73 -8.46
C ALA A 63 4.36 1.27 -8.97
N ALA A 64 5.43 0.93 -9.69
CA ALA A 64 5.68 -0.43 -10.15
C ALA A 64 5.78 -1.42 -8.98
N GLY A 65 6.48 -1.05 -7.91
CA GLY A 65 6.57 -1.84 -6.69
C GLY A 65 5.20 -2.15 -6.08
N PHE A 66 4.32 -1.14 -5.98
CA PHE A 66 2.97 -1.33 -5.47
C PHE A 66 2.09 -2.21 -6.35
N VAL A 67 2.19 -2.07 -7.67
CA VAL A 67 1.45 -2.93 -8.60
C VAL A 67 1.93 -4.38 -8.48
N VAL A 68 3.25 -4.61 -8.43
CA VAL A 68 3.81 -5.97 -8.32
C VAL A 68 3.45 -6.61 -6.99
N LEU A 69 3.60 -5.89 -5.87
CA LEU A 69 3.23 -6.37 -4.55
C LEU A 69 1.73 -6.63 -4.42
N GLY A 70 0.91 -5.76 -5.01
CA GLY A 70 -0.53 -5.90 -5.02
C GLY A 70 -1.01 -7.10 -5.85
N ILE A 71 -0.40 -7.34 -7.02
CA ILE A 71 -0.64 -8.53 -7.84
C ILE A 71 -0.23 -9.79 -7.07
N LEU A 72 0.96 -9.78 -6.45
CA LEU A 72 1.40 -10.89 -5.61
C LEU A 72 0.36 -11.17 -4.52
N LEU A 73 -0.04 -10.19 -3.71
CA LEU A 73 -1.06 -10.38 -2.68
C LEU A 73 -2.41 -10.87 -3.20
N ALA A 74 -2.90 -10.32 -4.32
CA ALA A 74 -4.18 -10.71 -4.91
C ALA A 74 -4.14 -12.13 -5.50
N VAL A 75 -3.03 -12.52 -6.13
CA VAL A 75 -2.83 -13.85 -6.73
C VAL A 75 -2.45 -14.90 -5.69
N ASN A 76 -1.76 -14.51 -4.60
CA ASN A 76 -1.38 -15.41 -3.52
C ASN A 76 -2.58 -16.07 -2.84
N PHE A 77 -3.72 -15.38 -2.81
CA PHE A 77 -4.98 -15.89 -2.26
C PHE A 77 -5.53 -17.09 -3.06
N LEU A 78 -5.10 -17.27 -4.32
CA LEU A 78 -5.62 -18.31 -5.20
C LEU A 78 -4.92 -19.67 -5.08
N ASN A 79 -3.68 -19.79 -4.56
CA ASN A 79 -3.02 -21.11 -4.51
C ASN A 79 -1.68 -21.26 -3.74
N ILE A 80 -1.31 -20.36 -2.81
CA ILE A 80 0.04 -20.39 -2.20
C ILE A 80 0.05 -21.05 -0.80
N PRO A 81 1.05 -21.91 -0.49
CA PRO A 81 1.24 -22.46 0.84
C PRO A 81 1.39 -21.34 1.89
N GLY A 82 0.71 -21.48 3.04
CA GLY A 82 0.58 -20.43 4.07
C GLY A 82 1.91 -19.85 4.59
N THR A 83 3.03 -20.56 4.44
CA THR A 83 4.37 -20.06 4.78
C THR A 83 4.84 -18.95 3.84
N LEU A 84 4.61 -19.09 2.53
CA LEU A 84 4.95 -18.06 1.53
C LEU A 84 4.03 -16.85 1.67
N ALA A 85 2.76 -17.06 2.00
CA ALA A 85 1.82 -15.98 2.30
C ALA A 85 2.30 -15.11 3.47
N ARG A 86 2.80 -15.73 4.55
CA ARG A 86 3.36 -14.98 5.71
C ARG A 86 4.61 -14.17 5.36
N VAL A 87 5.48 -14.69 4.52
CA VAL A 87 6.68 -13.96 4.07
C VAL A 87 6.28 -12.76 3.20
N LEU A 88 5.28 -12.94 2.34
CA LEU A 88 4.73 -11.87 1.52
C LEU A 88 4.01 -10.81 2.35
N ASP A 89 3.22 -11.21 3.35
CA ASP A 89 2.60 -10.29 4.30
C ASP A 89 3.68 -9.46 5.02
N LEU A 90 4.77 -10.10 5.47
CA LEU A 90 5.89 -9.40 6.09
C LEU A 90 6.51 -8.35 5.14
N VAL A 91 6.83 -8.74 3.91
CA VAL A 91 7.46 -7.85 2.92
C VAL A 91 6.54 -6.68 2.57
N VAL A 92 5.25 -6.94 2.37
CA VAL A 92 4.29 -5.89 2.02
C VAL A 92 4.02 -4.96 3.19
N GLY A 93 3.85 -5.51 4.40
CA GLY A 93 3.64 -4.71 5.60
C GLY A 93 4.81 -3.75 5.84
N VAL A 94 6.04 -4.24 5.70
CA VAL A 94 7.25 -3.40 5.78
C VAL A 94 7.29 -2.36 4.67
N ALA A 95 7.02 -2.74 3.41
CA ALA A 95 7.03 -1.83 2.28
C ALA A 95 6.01 -0.69 2.44
N LEU A 96 4.82 -1.00 2.96
CA LEU A 96 3.76 -0.03 3.24
C LEU A 96 4.15 0.96 4.35
N ILE A 97 4.77 0.48 5.41
CA ILE A 97 5.26 1.34 6.50
C ILE A 97 6.37 2.26 5.99
N VAL A 98 7.35 1.71 5.26
CA VAL A 98 8.47 2.49 4.70
C VAL A 98 7.94 3.56 3.74
N TYR A 99 6.98 3.21 2.88
CA TYR A 99 6.35 4.18 2.00
C TYR A 99 5.57 5.25 2.77
N GLY A 100 4.78 4.86 3.77
CA GLY A 100 4.02 5.81 4.56
C GLY A 100 4.92 6.80 5.31
N ILE A 101 6.06 6.35 5.83
CA ILE A 101 7.09 7.21 6.43
C ILE A 101 7.70 8.14 5.38
N PHE A 102 7.98 7.65 4.17
CA PHE A 102 8.53 8.46 3.08
C PHE A 102 7.57 9.56 2.63
N VAL A 103 6.28 9.27 2.54
CA VAL A 103 5.25 10.26 2.17
C VAL A 103 5.03 11.30 3.27
N LEU A 104 5.22 10.92 4.53
CA LEU A 104 5.07 11.83 5.68
C LEU A 104 6.27 12.77 5.88
N LYS A 105 7.39 12.51 5.22
CA LYS A 105 8.63 13.30 5.31
C LYS A 105 8.67 14.39 4.25
#